data_AF-A0AA36G5N9-F1
#
_entry.id   AF-A0AA36G5N9-F1
#
_cell.length_a   1.000
_cell.length_b   1.000
_cell.length_c   1.000
_cell.angle_alpha   90.00
_cell.angle_beta   90.00
_cell.angle_gamma   90.00
#
_symmetry.space_group_name_H-M   'P 1'
#
loop_
_entity.id
_entity.type
_entity.pdbx_description
1 polymer ?
#
loop_
_entity_poly.entity_id
_entity_poly.type
_entity_poly.pdbx_seq_one_letter_code
_entity_poly.pdbx_strand_id
1 'polypeptide(L)'
;MSNDAANKLGLVGATSYVAGSIVGAGIFVSPRTVLEHSGSVGMSLICWLAGAAISTMTALLYIELATSIPLSGSDFAYQNYVGWTPLAFSFLWLTNLIQSSCVCAILMRTFGEYLVDALEGISFEFPEDSKLLLERLLGFSLLWLLIWANFFSIKGWAAKIQVVVTGAKLLALAIITLTGFYYLAFKGCTQQFSADNIWTGSKTDPGNLALALYAGIWSYGGFDTLNYGTEDIDQAQIRR
;
A
#
# COMPACT_ATOMS: atom_id res chain seq x y z
N MET A 1 10.76 -25.99 -27.84
CA MET A 1 10.97 -24.59 -27.40
C MET A 1 9.64 -23.83 -27.45
N SER A 2 8.60 -24.24 -26.67
CA SER A 2 7.23 -23.76 -26.96
C SER A 2 6.27 -23.68 -25.76
N ASN A 3 6.73 -23.38 -24.54
CA ASN A 3 5.80 -23.11 -23.43
C ASN A 3 6.17 -21.93 -22.52
N ASP A 4 7.41 -21.40 -22.59
CA ASP A 4 7.81 -20.28 -21.72
C ASP A 4 7.21 -18.94 -22.13
N ALA A 5 6.96 -18.71 -23.42
CA ALA A 5 6.33 -17.46 -23.88
C ALA A 5 4.84 -17.35 -23.47
N ALA A 6 4.16 -18.48 -23.25
CA ALA A 6 2.74 -18.51 -22.89
C ALA A 6 2.48 -18.09 -21.43
N ASN A 7 3.50 -18.10 -20.57
CA ASN A 7 3.39 -17.78 -19.15
C ASN A 7 3.97 -16.40 -18.78
N LYS A 8 4.38 -15.59 -19.76
CA LYS A 8 4.95 -14.26 -19.51
C LYS A 8 3.89 -13.17 -19.43
N LEU A 9 4.09 -12.22 -18.52
CA LEU A 9 3.27 -11.02 -18.39
C LEU A 9 3.55 -10.07 -19.57
N GLY A 10 2.57 -9.89 -20.45
CA GLY A 10 2.57 -8.82 -21.45
C GLY A 10 2.35 -7.43 -20.84
N LEU A 11 2.48 -6.38 -21.65
CA LEU A 11 2.45 -4.98 -21.19
C LEU A 11 1.20 -4.64 -20.35
N VAL A 12 0.01 -5.06 -20.79
CA VAL A 12 -1.26 -4.79 -20.08
C VAL A 12 -1.31 -5.54 -18.75
N GLY A 13 -0.83 -6.77 -18.70
CA GLY A 13 -0.77 -7.57 -17.48
C GLY A 13 0.21 -6.98 -16.47
N ALA A 14 1.41 -6.62 -16.93
CA ALA A 14 2.45 -6.01 -16.11
C ALA A 14 2.02 -4.65 -15.53
N THR A 15 1.46 -3.76 -16.36
CA THR A 15 0.95 -2.45 -15.91
C THR A 15 -0.21 -2.58 -14.92
N SER A 16 -1.17 -3.47 -15.19
CA SER A 16 -2.28 -3.74 -14.28
C SER A 16 -1.81 -4.31 -12.94
N TYR A 17 -0.78 -5.15 -12.97
CA TYR A 17 -0.18 -5.73 -11.78
C TYR A 17 0.49 -4.65 -10.90
N VAL A 18 1.32 -3.78 -11.47
CA VAL A 18 1.93 -2.66 -10.73
C VAL A 18 0.87 -1.73 -10.16
N ALA A 19 -0.11 -1.31 -10.97
CA ALA A 19 -1.19 -0.46 -10.50
C ALA A 19 -1.97 -1.11 -9.34
N GLY A 20 -2.23 -2.42 -9.45
CA GLY A 20 -2.89 -3.19 -8.41
C GLY A 20 -2.08 -3.35 -7.12
N SER A 21 -0.74 -3.38 -7.23
CA SER A 21 0.18 -3.43 -6.09
C SER A 21 0.32 -2.08 -5.39
N ILE A 22 0.35 -0.97 -6.14
CA ILE A 22 0.42 0.39 -5.56
C ILE A 22 -0.87 0.74 -4.83
N VAL A 23 -2.02 0.44 -5.43
CA VAL A 23 -3.32 0.70 -4.79
C VAL A 23 -3.58 -0.33 -3.69
N GLY A 24 -2.99 -0.11 -2.52
CA GLY A 24 -3.06 -1.01 -1.37
C GLY A 24 -4.04 -0.57 -0.28
N ALA A 25 -3.94 -1.23 0.87
CA ALA A 25 -4.66 -0.82 2.08
C ALA A 25 -4.15 0.51 2.66
N GLY A 26 -2.97 0.98 2.21
CA GLY A 26 -2.32 2.16 2.77
C GLY A 26 -3.17 3.41 2.70
N ILE A 27 -3.89 3.62 1.60
CA ILE A 27 -4.76 4.78 1.42
C ILE A 27 -5.93 4.83 2.41
N PHE A 28 -6.31 3.72 3.03
CA PHE A 28 -7.34 3.71 4.07
C PHE A 28 -6.75 4.06 5.45
N VAL A 29 -5.49 3.70 5.70
CA VAL A 29 -4.82 3.89 7.01
C VAL A 29 -4.07 5.22 7.09
N SER A 30 -3.24 5.53 6.10
CA SER A 30 -2.34 6.68 6.12
C SER A 30 -3.02 8.04 6.26
N PRO A 31 -4.23 8.33 5.71
CA PRO A 31 -4.81 9.67 5.83
C PRO A 31 -4.93 10.17 7.27
N ARG A 32 -5.28 9.29 8.21
CA ARG A 32 -5.35 9.62 9.65
C ARG A 32 -3.99 10.04 10.18
N THR A 33 -2.96 9.24 9.94
CA THR A 33 -1.59 9.49 10.40
C THR A 33 -0.99 10.75 9.75
N VAL A 34 -1.21 10.94 8.45
CA VAL A 34 -0.74 12.13 7.73
C VAL A 34 -1.39 13.38 8.31
N LEU A 35 -2.72 13.37 8.54
CA LEU A 35 -3.44 14.51 9.11
C LEU A 35 -3.03 14.81 10.57
N GLU A 36 -2.86 13.77 11.40
CA GLU A 36 -2.47 13.92 12.81
C GLU A 36 -1.09 14.58 12.97
N HIS A 37 -0.13 14.17 12.12
CA HIS A 37 1.22 14.72 12.15
C HIS A 37 1.34 16.03 11.37
N SER A 38 0.60 16.26 10.29
CA SER A 38 0.62 17.55 9.59
C SER A 38 -0.20 18.63 10.28
N GLY A 39 -1.19 18.24 11.10
CA GLY A 39 -2.01 19.10 11.95
C GLY A 39 -3.10 19.90 11.23
N SER A 40 -3.02 20.06 9.90
CA SER A 40 -3.99 20.80 9.09
C SER A 40 -4.26 20.12 7.75
N VAL A 41 -5.38 20.45 7.11
CA VAL A 41 -5.73 19.84 5.81
C VAL A 41 -4.79 20.32 4.71
N GLY A 42 -4.45 21.61 4.67
CA GLY A 42 -3.50 22.15 3.70
C GLY A 42 -2.13 21.49 3.80
N MET A 43 -1.61 21.33 5.02
CA MET A 43 -0.30 20.69 5.21
C MET A 43 -0.34 19.19 4.90
N SER A 44 -1.45 18.50 5.21
CA SER A 44 -1.61 17.09 4.84
C SER A 44 -1.57 16.87 3.33
N LEU A 45 -2.21 17.74 2.54
CA LEU A 45 -2.19 17.69 1.08
C LEU A 45 -0.78 17.95 0.52
N ILE A 46 -0.02 18.87 1.10
CA ILE A 46 1.39 19.08 0.75
C ILE A 46 2.20 17.81 1.01
N CYS A 47 2.03 17.17 2.17
CA CYS A 47 2.72 15.92 2.49
C CYS A 47 2.36 14.80 1.49
N TRP A 48 1.10 14.70 1.07
CA TRP A 48 0.67 13.74 0.05
C TRP A 48 1.32 13.98 -1.32
N LEU A 49 1.41 15.24 -1.75
CA LEU A 49 2.06 15.61 -3.01
C LEU A 49 3.57 15.38 -2.96
N ALA A 50 4.21 15.74 -1.85
CA ALA A 50 5.64 15.50 -1.63
C ALA A 50 5.95 14.00 -1.59
N GLY A 51 5.13 13.20 -0.90
CA GLY A 51 5.23 11.74 -0.90
C GLY A 51 5.10 11.15 -2.31
N ALA A 52 4.13 11.60 -3.10
CA ALA A 52 3.95 11.16 -4.48
C ALA A 52 5.15 11.50 -5.36
N ALA A 53 5.71 12.70 -5.22
CA ALA A 53 6.90 13.12 -5.95
C ALA A 53 8.11 12.24 -5.61
N ILE A 54 8.36 12.00 -4.31
CA ILE A 54 9.45 11.12 -3.85
C ILE A 54 9.27 9.71 -4.40
N SER A 55 8.09 9.12 -4.23
CA SER A 55 7.79 7.76 -4.73
C SER A 55 7.93 7.64 -6.25
N THR A 56 7.56 8.68 -7.00
CA THR A 56 7.75 8.70 -8.46
C THR A 56 9.23 8.72 -8.83
N MET A 57 10.03 9.55 -8.16
CA MET A 57 11.48 9.58 -8.38
C MET A 57 12.12 8.24 -8.02
N THR A 58 11.73 7.62 -6.91
CA THR A 58 12.18 6.28 -6.53
C THR A 58 11.80 5.23 -7.57
N ALA A 59 10.54 5.23 -8.05
CA ALA A 59 10.10 4.31 -9.09
C ALA A 59 10.92 4.42 -10.39
N LEU A 60 11.26 5.65 -10.81
CA LEU A 60 12.10 5.87 -11.99
C LEU A 60 13.52 5.29 -11.81
N LEU A 61 14.12 5.45 -10.63
CA LEU A 61 15.42 4.84 -10.31
C LEU A 61 15.34 3.30 -10.35
N TYR A 62 14.26 2.73 -9.82
CA TYR A 62 14.04 1.29 -9.87
C TYR A 62 13.79 0.78 -11.31
N ILE A 63 13.20 1.59 -12.20
CA ILE A 63 13.06 1.26 -13.63
C ILE A 63 14.43 1.23 -14.30
N GLU A 64 15.31 2.20 -14.03
CA GLU A 64 16.68 2.23 -14.57
C GLU A 64 17.49 1.01 -14.11
N LEU A 65 17.38 0.65 -12.84
CA LEU A 65 18.01 -0.56 -12.29
C LEU A 65 17.44 -1.85 -12.92
N ALA A 66 16.12 -1.97 -13.04
CA ALA A 66 15.47 -3.15 -13.60
C ALA A 66 15.81 -3.38 -15.08
N THR A 67 15.96 -2.30 -15.84
CA THR A 67 16.32 -2.36 -17.26
C THR A 67 17.81 -2.62 -17.47
N SER A 68 18.66 -2.17 -16.55
CA SER A 68 20.12 -2.36 -16.60
C SER A 68 20.56 -3.73 -16.07
N ILE A 69 19.88 -4.23 -15.04
CA ILE A 69 20.18 -5.50 -14.35
C ILE A 69 18.92 -6.37 -14.40
N PRO A 70 18.64 -7.06 -15.52
CA PRO A 70 17.41 -7.81 -15.74
C PRO A 70 17.44 -9.17 -15.03
N LEU A 71 17.72 -9.17 -13.73
CA LEU A 71 17.73 -10.34 -12.86
C LEU A 71 16.52 -10.28 -11.93
N SER A 72 15.93 -11.43 -11.64
CA SER A 72 14.87 -11.54 -10.63
C SER A 72 15.43 -11.33 -9.22
N GLY A 73 14.63 -10.72 -8.34
CA GLY A 73 14.99 -10.50 -6.93
C GLY A 73 15.21 -9.04 -6.51
N SER A 74 14.97 -8.06 -7.40
CA SER A 74 14.99 -6.62 -7.12
C SER A 74 16.23 -6.19 -6.30
N ASP A 75 16.03 -5.59 -5.12
CA ASP A 75 17.07 -5.06 -4.23
C ASP A 75 18.22 -6.05 -3.97
N PHE A 76 17.89 -7.33 -3.76
CA PHE A 76 18.90 -8.35 -3.50
C PHE A 76 19.76 -8.61 -4.74
N ALA A 77 19.15 -8.66 -5.93
CA ALA A 77 19.86 -8.85 -7.18
C ALA A 77 20.75 -7.65 -7.51
N TYR A 78 20.24 -6.42 -7.31
CA TYR A 78 20.98 -5.19 -7.58
C TYR A 78 22.21 -5.06 -6.67
N GLN A 79 22.07 -5.33 -5.37
CA GLN A 79 23.19 -5.24 -4.43
C GLN A 79 24.25 -6.34 -4.68
N ASN A 80 23.82 -7.56 -5.05
CA ASN A 80 24.76 -8.61 -5.42
C ASN A 80 25.49 -8.33 -6.73
N TYR A 81 24.84 -7.71 -7.71
CA TYR A 81 25.46 -7.35 -8.98
C TYR A 81 26.69 -6.42 -8.80
N VAL A 82 26.63 -5.52 -7.80
CA VAL A 82 27.74 -4.60 -7.47
C VAL A 82 28.79 -5.25 -6.54
N GLY A 83 28.59 -6.50 -6.11
CA GLY A 83 29.51 -7.25 -5.24
C GLY A 83 29.30 -7.00 -3.74
N TRP A 84 28.17 -6.42 -3.33
CA TRP A 84 27.85 -6.11 -1.92
C TRP A 84 27.05 -7.23 -1.24
N THR A 85 27.43 -8.49 -1.45
CA THR A 85 26.69 -9.67 -0.96
C THR A 85 26.38 -9.68 0.55
N PRO A 86 27.29 -9.26 1.46
CA PRO A 86 26.95 -9.18 2.88
C PRO A 86 25.84 -8.16 3.19
N LEU A 87 25.81 -7.05 2.47
CA LEU A 87 24.76 -6.03 2.60
C LEU A 87 23.44 -6.53 2.02
N ALA A 88 23.49 -7.19 0.86
CA ALA A 88 22.34 -7.83 0.23
C ALA A 88 21.67 -8.85 1.16
N PHE A 89 22.47 -9.69 1.82
CA PHE A 89 21.97 -10.65 2.81
C PHE A 89 21.34 -9.95 4.03
N SER A 90 21.98 -8.90 4.53
CA SER A 90 21.45 -8.12 5.66
C SER A 90 20.14 -7.43 5.31
N PHE A 91 20.03 -6.87 4.11
CA PHE A 91 18.80 -6.26 3.60
C PHE A 91 17.69 -7.31 3.48
N LEU A 92 17.96 -8.46 2.86
CA LEU A 92 17.01 -9.56 2.73
C LEU A 92 16.47 -10.04 4.09
N TRP A 93 17.34 -10.10 5.11
CA TRP A 93 16.96 -10.48 6.46
C TRP A 93 16.02 -9.45 7.09
N LEU A 94 16.35 -8.16 6.98
CA LEU A 94 15.52 -7.06 7.50
C LEU A 94 14.15 -7.01 6.81
N THR A 95 14.10 -7.14 5.48
CA THR A 95 12.84 -7.05 4.74
C THR A 95 11.92 -8.24 5.01
N ASN A 96 12.47 -9.46 5.10
CA ASN A 96 11.66 -10.66 5.35
C ASN A 96 11.24 -10.80 6.81
N LEU A 97 12.15 -10.65 7.77
CA LEU A 97 11.81 -10.93 9.17
C LEU A 97 11.15 -9.75 9.87
N ILE A 98 11.63 -8.52 9.62
CA ILE A 98 11.13 -7.33 10.31
C ILE A 98 10.02 -6.68 9.51
N GLN A 99 10.33 -6.20 8.30
CA GLN A 99 9.39 -5.38 7.54
C GLN A 99 8.10 -6.13 7.18
N SER A 100 8.21 -7.35 6.64
CA SER A 100 7.03 -8.14 6.25
C SER A 100 6.13 -8.46 7.45
N SER A 101 6.73 -8.81 8.61
CA SER A 101 6.01 -9.06 9.85
C SER A 101 5.30 -7.80 10.37
N CYS A 102 5.98 -6.65 10.36
CA CYS A 102 5.40 -5.37 10.78
C CYS A 102 4.23 -4.94 9.88
N VAL A 103 4.37 -5.07 8.56
CA VAL A 103 3.29 -4.72 7.61
C VAL A 103 2.10 -5.64 7.83
N CYS A 104 2.30 -6.96 7.95
CA CYS A 104 1.22 -7.88 8.28
C CYS A 104 0.53 -7.50 9.60
N ALA A 105 1.27 -7.18 10.66
CA ALA A 105 0.71 -6.79 11.95
C ALA A 105 -0.15 -5.51 11.85
N ILE A 106 0.31 -4.50 11.10
CA ILE A 106 -0.46 -3.27 10.85
C ILE A 106 -1.77 -3.61 10.14
N LEU A 107 -1.72 -4.39 9.06
CA LEU A 107 -2.92 -4.73 8.28
C LEU A 107 -3.94 -5.53 9.09
N MET A 108 -3.48 -6.52 9.87
CA MET A 108 -4.37 -7.31 10.72
C MET A 108 -4.99 -6.46 11.84
N ARG A 109 -4.22 -5.53 12.41
CA ARG A 109 -4.72 -4.59 13.41
C ARG A 109 -5.78 -3.65 12.82
N THR A 110 -5.50 -3.06 11.66
CA THR A 110 -6.45 -2.18 10.95
C THR A 110 -7.73 -2.92 10.60
N PHE A 111 -7.64 -4.18 10.14
CA PHE A 111 -8.82 -4.99 9.86
C PHE A 111 -9.70 -5.14 11.11
N GLY A 112 -9.09 -5.44 12.26
CA GLY A 112 -9.79 -5.53 13.54
C GLY A 112 -10.50 -4.23 13.91
N GLU A 113 -9.78 -3.10 13.87
CA GLU A 113 -10.32 -1.76 14.15
C GLU A 113 -11.52 -1.44 13.24
N TYR A 114 -11.37 -1.60 11.92
CA TYR A 114 -12.45 -1.32 10.97
C TYR A 114 -13.66 -2.24 11.11
N LEU A 115 -13.45 -3.52 11.43
CA LEU A 115 -14.55 -4.45 11.62
C LEU A 115 -15.34 -4.10 12.89
N VAL A 116 -14.65 -3.77 13.99
CA VAL A 116 -15.32 -3.38 15.24
C VAL A 116 -16.07 -2.05 15.05
N ASP A 117 -15.43 -1.04 14.47
CA ASP A 117 -16.08 0.25 14.19
C ASP A 117 -17.29 0.10 13.25
N ALA A 118 -17.23 -0.81 12.28
CA ALA A 118 -18.37 -1.11 11.41
C ALA A 118 -19.53 -1.79 12.16
N LEU A 119 -19.24 -2.68 13.11
CA LEU A 119 -20.27 -3.33 13.93
C LEU A 119 -20.93 -2.34 14.90
N GLU A 120 -20.14 -1.42 15.47
CA GLU A 120 -20.64 -0.30 16.28
C GLU A 120 -21.56 0.62 15.47
N GLY A 121 -21.18 0.95 14.24
CA GLY A 121 -22.00 1.77 13.34
C GLY A 121 -23.35 1.15 12.96
N ILE A 122 -23.53 -0.17 13.10
CA ILE A 122 -24.80 -0.85 12.83
C ILE A 122 -25.71 -0.80 14.07
N SER A 123 -25.28 -1.35 15.21
CA SER A 123 -26.03 -1.38 16.49
C SER A 123 -25.30 -2.10 17.65
N PHE A 124 -24.06 -2.56 17.50
CA PHE A 124 -23.37 -3.33 18.55
C PHE A 124 -22.49 -2.42 19.41
N GLU A 125 -22.77 -2.30 20.71
CA GLU A 125 -21.88 -1.57 21.62
C GLU A 125 -20.90 -2.53 22.29
N PHE A 126 -19.61 -2.22 22.19
CA PHE A 126 -18.56 -2.97 22.88
C PHE A 126 -18.00 -2.14 24.05
N PRO A 127 -17.74 -2.74 25.22
CA PRO A 127 -17.06 -2.03 26.30
C PRO A 127 -15.66 -1.58 25.87
N GLU A 128 -15.33 -0.31 26.11
CA GLU A 128 -14.03 0.30 25.76
C GLU A 128 -12.84 -0.54 26.26
N ASP A 129 -12.93 -1.08 27.48
CA ASP A 129 -11.88 -1.90 28.09
C ASP A 129 -11.62 -3.21 27.31
N SER A 130 -12.63 -3.73 26.60
CA SER A 130 -12.55 -4.96 25.82
C SER A 130 -12.34 -4.72 24.32
N LYS A 131 -12.57 -3.49 23.85
CA LYS A 131 -12.51 -3.12 22.42
C LYS A 131 -11.15 -3.45 21.82
N LEU A 132 -10.07 -2.99 22.45
CA LEU A 132 -8.70 -3.25 22.00
C LEU A 132 -8.36 -4.74 21.93
N LEU A 133 -8.86 -5.54 22.87
CA LEU A 133 -8.64 -6.99 22.87
C LEU A 133 -9.41 -7.65 21.72
N LEU A 134 -10.66 -7.24 21.49
CA LEU A 134 -11.51 -7.74 20.42
C LEU A 134 -10.90 -7.46 19.04
N GLU A 135 -10.47 -6.22 18.78
CA GLU A 135 -9.80 -5.83 17.52
C GLU A 135 -8.58 -6.74 17.25
N ARG A 136 -7.75 -6.96 18.27
CA ARG A 136 -6.55 -7.82 18.16
C ARG A 136 -6.91 -9.27 17.90
N LEU A 137 -7.93 -9.80 18.57
CA LEU A 137 -8.38 -11.18 18.37
C LEU A 137 -8.97 -11.40 16.97
N LEU A 138 -9.77 -10.45 16.47
CA LEU A 138 -10.31 -10.49 15.11
C LEU A 138 -9.20 -10.43 14.05
N GLY A 139 -8.24 -9.52 14.21
CA GLY A 139 -7.07 -9.44 13.35
C GLY A 139 -6.24 -10.73 13.36
N PHE A 140 -5.99 -11.30 14.55
CA PHE A 140 -5.27 -12.57 14.69
C PHE A 140 -6.02 -13.75 14.08
N SER A 141 -7.35 -13.77 14.22
CA SER A 141 -8.21 -14.81 13.62
C SER A 141 -8.16 -14.76 12.10
N LEU A 142 -8.20 -13.55 11.51
CA LEU A 142 -8.04 -13.37 10.07
C LEU A 142 -6.65 -13.83 9.61
N LEU A 143 -5.60 -13.47 10.34
CA LEU A 143 -4.24 -13.90 10.02
C LEU A 143 -4.13 -15.42 9.94
N TRP A 144 -4.64 -16.13 10.95
CA TRP A 144 -4.67 -17.59 10.96
C TRP A 144 -5.49 -18.18 9.83
N LEU A 145 -6.65 -17.60 9.53
CA LEU A 145 -7.48 -18.01 8.41
C LEU A 145 -6.71 -17.86 7.09
N LEU A 146 -6.03 -16.74 6.88
CA LEU A 146 -5.25 -16.50 5.67
C LEU A 146 -4.05 -17.46 5.57
N ILE A 147 -3.32 -17.69 6.67
CA ILE A 147 -2.24 -18.69 6.70
C ILE A 147 -2.78 -20.07 6.32
N TRP A 148 -3.88 -20.48 6.95
CA TRP A 148 -4.52 -21.75 6.68
C TRP A 148 -4.98 -21.86 5.22
N ALA A 149 -5.66 -20.84 4.70
CA ALA A 149 -6.12 -20.79 3.31
C ALA A 149 -4.96 -20.86 2.29
N ASN A 150 -3.81 -20.25 2.61
CA ASN A 150 -2.63 -20.31 1.75
C ASN A 150 -2.04 -21.72 1.61
N PHE A 151 -2.25 -22.62 2.58
CA PHE A 151 -1.79 -24.02 2.47
C PHE A 151 -2.58 -24.86 1.44
N PHE A 152 -3.85 -24.53 1.14
CA PHE A 152 -4.73 -25.44 0.41
C PHE A 152 -4.82 -25.21 -1.11
N SER A 153 -4.52 -24.02 -1.65
CA SER A 153 -4.28 -23.83 -3.10
C SER A 153 -3.99 -22.37 -3.48
N ILE A 154 -2.76 -22.09 -3.94
CA ILE A 154 -2.36 -20.76 -4.47
C ILE A 154 -2.95 -20.52 -5.88
N LYS A 155 -3.07 -21.56 -6.70
CA LYS A 155 -3.31 -21.41 -8.16
C LYS A 155 -4.79 -21.25 -8.57
N GLY A 156 -5.75 -21.57 -7.68
CA GLY A 156 -7.18 -21.55 -8.02
C GLY A 156 -8.01 -20.54 -7.24
N TRP A 157 -8.07 -20.70 -5.91
CA TRP A 157 -8.97 -19.94 -5.06
C TRP A 157 -8.38 -18.60 -4.62
N ALA A 158 -7.10 -18.58 -4.23
CA ALA A 158 -6.42 -17.36 -3.79
C ALA A 158 -6.42 -16.26 -4.87
N ALA A 159 -6.10 -16.62 -6.12
CA ALA A 159 -6.13 -15.68 -7.25
C ALA A 159 -7.53 -15.08 -7.48
N LYS A 160 -8.60 -15.89 -7.39
CA LYS A 160 -9.98 -15.39 -7.53
C LYS A 160 -10.36 -14.44 -6.41
N ILE A 161 -10.03 -14.80 -5.16
CA ILE A 161 -10.26 -13.94 -3.99
C ILE A 161 -9.50 -12.62 -4.15
N GLN A 162 -8.24 -12.66 -4.59
CA GLN A 162 -7.42 -11.47 -4.83
C GLN A 162 -8.07 -10.53 -5.85
N VAL A 163 -8.63 -11.06 -6.94
CA VAL A 163 -9.36 -10.25 -7.94
C VAL A 163 -10.60 -9.60 -7.33
N VAL A 164 -11.40 -10.35 -6.57
CA VAL A 164 -12.60 -9.82 -5.90
C VAL A 164 -12.24 -8.72 -4.91
N VAL A 165 -11.24 -8.95 -4.04
CA VAL A 165 -10.75 -7.96 -3.08
C VAL A 165 -10.20 -6.73 -3.78
N THR A 166 -9.50 -6.92 -4.90
CA THR A 166 -8.99 -5.81 -5.73
C THR A 166 -10.13 -5.00 -6.35
N GLY A 167 -11.19 -5.64 -6.83
CA GLY A 167 -12.38 -4.94 -7.31
C GLY A 167 -13.07 -4.18 -6.17
N ALA A 168 -13.21 -4.80 -5.00
CA ALA A 168 -13.84 -4.19 -3.84
C ALA A 168 -13.09 -2.94 -3.34
N LYS A 169 -11.75 -2.97 -3.25
CA LYS A 169 -10.96 -1.79 -2.84
C LYS A 169 -11.08 -0.63 -3.84
N LEU A 170 -11.10 -0.91 -5.15
CA LEU A 170 -11.29 0.12 -6.17
C LEU A 170 -12.68 0.73 -6.14
N LEU A 171 -13.71 -0.11 -5.92
CA LEU A 171 -15.09 0.35 -5.75
C LEU A 171 -15.25 1.23 -4.50
N ALA A 172 -14.64 0.84 -3.36
CA ALA A 172 -14.64 1.65 -2.16
C ALA A 172 -14.00 3.03 -2.39
N LEU A 173 -12.85 3.08 -3.07
CA LEU A 173 -12.20 4.34 -3.45
C LEU A 173 -13.06 5.20 -4.37
N ALA A 174 -13.74 4.58 -5.34
CA ALA A 174 -14.67 5.30 -6.22
C ALA A 174 -15.83 5.90 -5.42
N ILE A 175 -16.43 5.14 -4.49
CA ILE A 175 -17.53 5.61 -3.63
C ILE A 175 -17.06 6.80 -2.77
N ILE A 176 -15.91 6.68 -2.10
CA ILE A 176 -15.36 7.76 -1.26
C ILE A 176 -15.13 9.02 -2.10
N THR A 177 -14.50 8.88 -3.27
CA THR A 177 -14.19 10.00 -4.16
C THR A 177 -15.46 10.69 -4.66
N LEU A 178 -16.42 9.94 -5.18
CA LEU A 178 -17.68 10.48 -5.71
C LEU A 178 -18.52 11.12 -4.61
N THR A 179 -18.56 10.52 -3.42
CA THR A 179 -19.25 11.08 -2.25
C THR A 179 -18.59 12.40 -1.83
N GLY A 180 -17.25 12.46 -1.78
CA GLY A 180 -16.52 13.69 -1.49
C GLY A 180 -16.87 14.82 -2.46
N PHE A 181 -16.87 14.54 -3.77
CA PHE A 181 -17.27 15.52 -4.78
C PHE A 181 -18.74 15.96 -4.63
N TYR A 182 -19.65 15.04 -4.31
CA TYR A 182 -21.05 15.37 -4.06
C TYR A 182 -21.21 16.34 -2.88
N TYR A 183 -20.51 16.10 -1.77
CA TYR A 183 -20.57 16.97 -0.59
C TYR A 183 -19.96 18.36 -0.85
N LEU A 184 -18.89 18.43 -1.66
CA LEU A 184 -18.28 19.69 -2.07
C LEU A 184 -19.18 20.50 -3.00
N ALA A 185 -19.74 19.86 -4.04
CA ALA A 185 -20.50 20.56 -5.08
C ALA A 185 -21.94 20.90 -4.67
N PHE A 186 -22.62 20.01 -3.93
CA PHE A 186 -24.07 20.12 -3.68
C PHE A 186 -24.42 20.42 -2.22
N LYS A 187 -23.60 20.00 -1.24
CA LYS A 187 -23.87 20.26 0.18
C LYS A 187 -23.12 21.46 0.75
N GLY A 188 -22.16 22.02 0.01
CA GLY A 188 -21.40 23.19 0.44
C GLY A 188 -20.50 22.93 1.65
N CYS A 189 -20.09 21.68 1.88
CA CYS A 189 -19.21 21.32 2.99
C CYS A 189 -17.74 21.70 2.72
N THR A 190 -17.48 22.99 2.52
CA THR A 190 -16.17 23.54 2.15
C THR A 190 -15.44 24.22 3.30
N GLN A 191 -15.99 24.15 4.52
CA GLN A 191 -15.50 24.84 5.71
C GLN A 191 -14.02 24.57 5.99
N GLN A 192 -13.56 23.33 5.78
CA GLN A 192 -12.18 22.93 6.02
C GLN A 192 -11.21 23.40 4.92
N PHE A 193 -11.72 23.79 3.75
CA PHE A 193 -10.96 24.33 2.63
C PHE A 193 -11.00 25.86 2.56
N SER A 194 -11.67 26.52 3.51
CA SER A 194 -11.64 27.98 3.60
C SER A 194 -10.23 28.46 3.93
N ALA A 195 -9.88 29.66 3.46
CA ALA A 195 -8.56 30.26 3.72
C ALA A 195 -8.23 30.34 5.21
N ASP A 196 -9.25 30.53 6.06
CA ASP A 196 -9.11 30.65 7.50
C ASP A 196 -8.85 29.31 8.20
N ASN A 197 -9.34 28.18 7.65
CA ASN A 197 -9.29 26.86 8.30
C ASN A 197 -8.26 25.89 7.69
N ILE A 198 -7.91 26.07 6.42
CA ILE A 198 -7.08 25.09 5.69
C ILE A 198 -5.69 24.92 6.30
N TRP A 199 -5.15 25.97 6.94
CA TRP A 199 -3.83 25.96 7.59
C TRP A 199 -3.89 25.91 9.12
N THR A 200 -5.08 25.86 9.72
CA THR A 200 -5.25 25.92 11.18
C THR A 200 -4.64 24.70 11.83
N GLY A 201 -3.76 24.93 12.81
CA GLY A 201 -3.09 23.84 13.53
C GLY A 201 -1.94 23.18 12.77
N SER A 202 -1.47 23.76 11.66
CA SER A 202 -0.35 23.20 10.87
C SER A 202 0.88 22.99 11.75
N LYS A 203 1.38 21.76 11.76
CA LYS A 203 2.64 21.39 12.39
C LYS A 203 3.74 21.42 11.34
N THR A 204 4.75 22.26 11.55
CA THR A 204 5.87 22.42 10.61
C THR A 204 7.20 21.95 11.18
N ASP A 205 7.18 21.33 12.36
CA ASP A 205 8.40 20.79 12.94
C ASP A 205 8.90 19.59 12.10
N PRO A 206 10.22 19.46 11.90
CA PRO A 206 10.77 18.44 11.01
C PRO A 206 10.38 17.01 11.40
N GLY A 207 10.20 16.73 12.69
CA GLY A 207 9.85 15.40 13.19
C GLY A 207 8.46 14.97 12.76
N ASN A 208 7.45 15.82 13.01
CA ASN A 208 6.09 15.56 12.56
C ASN A 208 5.98 15.50 11.03
N LEU A 209 6.67 16.39 10.31
CA LEU A 209 6.66 16.34 8.85
C LEU A 209 7.30 15.06 8.30
N ALA A 210 8.38 14.58 8.91
CA ALA A 210 8.99 13.31 8.54
C ALA A 210 8.04 12.12 8.76
N LEU A 211 7.30 12.10 9.88
CA LEU A 211 6.32 11.05 10.17
C LEU A 211 5.12 11.10 9.21
N ALA A 212 4.62 12.30 8.89
CA ALA A 212 3.57 12.49 7.91
C ALA A 212 4.00 12.02 6.51
N LEU A 213 5.21 12.39 6.08
CA LEU A 213 5.78 11.94 4.81
C LEU A 213 6.00 10.42 4.79
N TYR A 214 6.49 9.84 5.87
CA TYR A 214 6.68 8.38 5.97
C TYR A 214 5.36 7.63 5.77
N ALA A 215 4.29 8.08 6.43
CA ALA A 215 2.95 7.51 6.26
C ALA A 215 2.42 7.69 4.82
N GLY A 216 2.68 8.84 4.19
CA GLY A 216 2.31 9.11 2.80
C GLY A 216 3.07 8.22 1.80
N ILE A 217 4.39 8.09 1.97
CA ILE A 217 5.23 7.24 1.11
C ILE A 217 4.82 5.77 1.22
N TRP A 218 4.47 5.29 2.43
CA TRP A 218 3.99 3.93 2.62
C TRP A 218 2.72 3.62 1.80
N SER A 219 1.83 4.61 1.62
CA SER A 219 0.64 4.46 0.77
C SER A 219 0.94 4.33 -0.73
N TYR A 220 2.12 4.80 -1.18
CA TYR A 220 2.56 4.71 -2.58
C TYR A 220 3.52 3.54 -2.82
N GLY A 221 3.77 2.68 -1.83
CA GLY A 221 4.65 1.52 -1.97
C GLY A 221 4.11 0.50 -2.97
N GLY A 222 4.97 -0.41 -3.46
CA GLY A 222 4.60 -1.48 -4.39
C GLY A 222 4.97 -1.22 -5.86
N PHE A 223 5.58 -0.08 -6.16
CA PHE A 223 6.11 0.24 -7.50
C PHE A 223 7.21 -0.72 -7.98
N ASP A 224 7.92 -1.36 -7.05
CA ASP A 224 9.04 -2.28 -7.25
C ASP A 224 8.60 -3.74 -7.45
N THR A 225 7.30 -4.05 -7.34
CA THR A 225 6.80 -5.43 -7.34
C THR A 225 7.21 -6.21 -8.60
N LEU A 226 7.21 -5.58 -9.77
CA LEU A 226 7.64 -6.23 -11.02
C LEU A 226 9.13 -6.59 -11.03
N ASN A 227 9.96 -5.85 -10.32
CA ASN A 227 11.41 -6.05 -10.31
C ASN A 227 11.81 -7.36 -9.61
N TYR A 228 10.92 -7.90 -8.78
CA TYR A 228 11.11 -9.21 -8.17
C TYR A 228 10.92 -10.37 -9.17
N GLY A 229 10.14 -10.16 -10.23
CA GLY A 229 9.81 -11.16 -11.26
C GLY A 229 10.16 -10.71 -12.68
N THR A 230 11.26 -9.97 -12.86
CA THR A 230 11.65 -9.37 -14.15
C THR A 230 11.78 -10.40 -15.29
N GLU A 231 12.14 -11.65 -14.97
CA GLU A 231 12.28 -12.74 -15.95
C GLU A 231 10.92 -13.24 -16.50
N ASP A 232 9.84 -13.05 -15.73
CA ASP A 232 8.47 -13.43 -16.06
C ASP A 232 7.77 -12.40 -16.96
N ILE A 233 8.43 -11.28 -17.27
CA ILE A 233 7.90 -10.24 -18.15
C ILE A 233 8.25 -10.54 -19.60
N ASP A 234 7.30 -10.31 -20.52
CA ASP A 234 7.55 -10.41 -21.96
C ASP A 234 8.36 -9.21 -22.47
N GLN A 235 9.69 -9.35 -22.44
CA GLN A 235 10.62 -8.30 -22.84
C GLN A 235 10.52 -7.90 -24.33
N ALA A 236 9.95 -8.74 -25.20
CA ALA A 236 9.83 -8.44 -26.63
C ALA A 236 8.77 -7.37 -26.92
N GLN A 237 7.79 -7.19 -26.03
CA GLN A 237 6.76 -6.15 -26.14
C GLN A 237 7.19 -4.80 -25.55
N ILE A 238 8.18 -4.79 -24.64
CA ILE A 238 8.58 -3.60 -23.88
C ILE A 238 9.75 -2.85 -24.54
N ARG A 239 10.60 -3.53 -25.33
CA ARG A 239 11.78 -2.92 -25.98
C ARG A 239 11.51 -2.33 -27.39
N ARG A 240 10.25 -2.03 -27.73
CA ARG A 240 9.90 -1.40 -29.02
C ARG A 240 9.91 0.12 -28.95
#